data_AF-A0A3B4FHF9-F1
#
_entry.id   AF-A0A3B4FHF9-F1
#
_cell.length_a   1.000
_cell.length_b   1.000
_cell.length_c   1.000
_cell.angle_alpha   90.00
_cell.angle_beta   90.00
_cell.angle_gamma   90.00
#
_symmetry.space_group_name_H-M   'P 1'
#
loop_
_entity.id
_entity.type
_entity.pdbx_description
1 polymer ?
#
loop_
_entity_poly.entity_id
_entity_poly.type
_entity_poly.pdbx_seq_one_letter_code
_entity_poly.pdbx_strand_id
1 'polypeptide(L)'
;ETYAAPFDLQTWCVLQHPKSSVLVSSDQTISFQYFTGLSKCFSRDFFSLSENCVFGLPEETTDASSPSPHHTFPDPADVVRFRSQLLNWYNKEKRELPWRTLAITESDINIRTYGVWVSEIMLQQTQVATVKDYYNKWMKRWPTVQDLAAATLEEVNQMWAGLGYYSRGRRLHEGAQKVVSELKGQMPQTVESLLKQLPGVGRYTAAAIGSIAQGLLTGAVDGNVIRVLCRLRAIGADSTRPAVTEALWDLANLLVDPERPGDFNQAMMELGARVCTPKGPLCSQCPVQSHCHSYHKILSKLPDIEDCSNVTCPLCPSEPWDDELGVQNFPRKPSKKPPRVERTLTCVVKRPGDDGEERFLLIQRPSKGLLAGLWEFPSLLLEVENSEKKQKGALCEEISRILGTHLTENLFQYVGEVVHIFSHIHQTYVVYSVCLKERDTHTQTENTQWLTRSALQGAAVSTGLKKVCGCFFMYCLIEFCLCSNKSALDCHLEKACYNNLPLPFQIYIGYSENGAAGARAVKVHFHYANRFRSSPADP
;
A
#
# COMPACT_ATOMS: atom_id res chain seq x y z
N GLU A 1 1.99 -40.53 19.72
CA GLU A 1 1.55 -40.43 18.31
C GLU A 1 0.07 -40.10 18.29
N THR A 2 -0.26 -38.81 18.22
CA THR A 2 -1.64 -38.34 18.13
C THR A 2 -1.59 -36.97 17.48
N TYR A 3 -1.88 -36.95 16.18
CA TYR A 3 -2.05 -35.73 15.40
C TYR A 3 -3.34 -35.05 15.83
N ALA A 4 -3.23 -33.88 16.46
CA ALA A 4 -4.33 -32.94 16.64
C ALA A 4 -3.94 -31.63 15.96
N ALA A 5 -4.45 -31.43 14.74
CA ALA A 5 -4.46 -30.14 14.07
C ALA A 5 -5.76 -29.41 14.47
N PRO A 6 -5.71 -28.18 14.99
CA PRO A 6 -6.88 -27.34 15.06
C PRO A 6 -7.07 -26.63 13.70
N PHE A 7 -8.15 -26.99 13.03
CA PHE A 7 -8.79 -26.15 12.01
C PHE A 7 -9.37 -24.91 12.70
N ASP A 8 -9.10 -23.72 12.16
CA ASP A 8 -9.77 -22.48 12.58
C ASP A 8 -10.44 -21.85 11.35
N LEU A 9 -11.74 -22.12 11.25
CA LEU A 9 -12.70 -21.45 10.37
C LEU A 9 -13.85 -21.05 11.27
N GLN A 10 -14.09 -19.75 11.44
CA GLN A 10 -15.44 -19.20 11.44
C GLN A 10 -15.45 -17.66 11.49
N THR A 11 -15.71 -17.06 10.33
CA THR A 11 -16.31 -15.73 10.23
C THR A 11 -17.82 -15.90 10.34
N TRP A 12 -18.42 -15.48 11.45
CA TRP A 12 -19.88 -15.37 11.57
C TRP A 12 -20.29 -13.91 11.30
N CYS A 13 -21.19 -13.70 10.34
CA CYS A 13 -22.05 -12.53 10.34
C CYS A 13 -23.30 -12.92 11.14
N VAL A 14 -23.38 -12.46 12.39
CA VAL A 14 -24.60 -12.61 13.21
C VAL A 14 -25.45 -11.36 13.00
N LEU A 15 -26.61 -11.51 12.36
CA LEU A 15 -27.71 -10.55 12.46
C LEU A 15 -28.45 -10.85 13.78
N GLN A 16 -28.26 -10.02 14.79
CA GLN A 16 -28.93 -10.14 16.09
C GLN A 16 -30.05 -9.10 16.21
N HIS A 17 -31.28 -9.58 16.37
CA HIS A 17 -32.41 -8.80 16.89
C HIS A 17 -32.44 -8.95 18.43
N PRO A 18 -32.87 -7.95 19.22
CA PRO A 18 -32.54 -7.89 20.64
C PRO A 18 -33.59 -8.62 21.49
N LYS A 19 -33.13 -9.57 22.32
CA LYS A 19 -33.61 -9.83 23.69
C LYS A 19 -32.83 -11.00 24.32
N SER A 20 -32.66 -10.91 25.63
CA SER A 20 -32.08 -11.87 26.59
C SER A 20 -30.54 -12.00 26.69
N SER A 21 -30.10 -11.60 27.88
CA SER A 21 -28.80 -11.73 28.55
C SER A 21 -28.59 -13.11 29.18
N VAL A 22 -27.35 -13.62 29.21
CA VAL A 22 -26.89 -14.65 30.16
C VAL A 22 -25.44 -14.37 30.57
N LEU A 23 -25.21 -14.31 31.89
CA LEU A 23 -23.93 -14.26 32.61
C LEU A 23 -23.34 -15.67 32.78
N VAL A 24 -22.02 -15.84 32.63
CA VAL A 24 -21.25 -16.86 33.37
C VAL A 24 -19.84 -16.33 33.67
N SER A 25 -19.45 -16.42 34.94
CA SER A 25 -18.12 -16.13 35.50
C SER A 25 -17.25 -17.39 35.56
N SER A 26 -15.93 -17.25 35.51
CA SER A 26 -15.03 -17.58 36.64
C SER A 26 -13.55 -17.49 36.21
N ASP A 27 -12.81 -16.69 36.98
CA ASP A 27 -11.43 -16.85 37.43
C ASP A 27 -10.29 -16.99 36.40
N GLN A 28 -9.39 -16.00 36.41
CA GLN A 28 -8.01 -16.24 36.86
C GLN A 28 -7.30 -14.94 37.29
N THR A 29 -6.78 -15.00 38.51
CA THR A 29 -6.02 -13.99 39.25
C THR A 29 -4.62 -13.81 38.68
N ILE A 30 -4.16 -12.58 38.46
CA ILE A 30 -2.73 -12.25 38.37
C ILE A 30 -2.43 -11.01 39.22
N SER A 31 -1.44 -11.18 40.10
CA SER A 31 -0.98 -10.29 41.15
C SER A 31 -0.30 -9.01 40.64
N PHE A 32 -0.51 -7.89 41.34
CA PHE A 32 0.22 -6.64 41.15
C PHE A 32 1.21 -6.42 42.31
N GLN A 33 2.49 -6.18 41.98
CA GLN A 33 3.49 -5.61 42.88
C GLN A 33 3.70 -4.14 42.51
N TYR A 34 3.47 -3.23 43.47
CA TYR A 34 3.79 -1.81 43.39
C TYR A 34 5.07 -1.53 44.18
N PHE A 35 5.99 -0.74 43.62
CA PHE A 35 6.94 0.05 44.42
C PHE A 35 7.29 1.39 43.75
N THR A 36 7.20 2.44 44.59
CA THR A 36 7.81 3.79 44.52
C THR A 36 7.31 4.75 43.43
N GLY A 37 7.06 6.03 43.67
CA GLY A 37 7.39 6.90 44.80
C GLY A 37 8.01 8.22 44.32
N LEU A 38 7.15 9.25 44.20
CA LEU A 38 7.38 10.70 44.38
C LEU A 38 8.70 11.38 43.91
N SER A 39 8.53 12.22 42.87
CA SER A 39 8.88 13.65 42.77
C SER A 39 10.09 14.24 43.53
N LYS A 40 10.97 14.96 42.81
CA LYS A 40 11.42 16.34 43.14
C LYS A 40 12.25 16.98 42.01
N CYS A 41 11.98 18.26 41.74
CA CYS A 41 12.75 19.20 40.92
C CYS A 41 14.11 19.53 41.54
N PHE A 42 15.12 19.95 40.75
CA PHE A 42 15.96 21.13 41.02
C PHE A 42 16.83 21.56 39.81
N SER A 43 17.21 22.84 39.88
CA SER A 43 17.83 23.80 38.96
C SER A 43 19.30 23.57 38.51
N ARG A 44 19.56 23.94 37.24
CA ARG A 44 20.54 24.91 36.67
C ARG A 44 21.89 25.26 37.35
N ASP A 45 22.86 25.50 36.46
CA ASP A 45 24.11 26.33 36.50
C ASP A 45 25.46 25.63 36.82
N PHE A 46 26.45 25.68 35.89
CA PHE A 46 27.62 26.58 35.95
C PHE A 46 28.64 26.34 34.81
N PHE A 47 29.21 27.43 34.30
CA PHE A 47 30.37 27.54 33.41
C PHE A 47 31.69 27.43 34.20
N SER A 48 32.77 26.87 33.62
CA SER A 48 34.10 27.49 33.70
C SER A 48 35.07 26.99 32.61
N LEU A 49 35.86 27.94 32.12
CA LEU A 49 37.00 27.79 31.20
C LEU A 49 38.27 27.44 32.00
N SER A 50 39.19 26.68 31.40
CA SER A 50 40.62 27.02 31.41
C SER A 50 41.42 26.24 30.36
N GLU A 51 42.38 26.96 29.79
CA GLU A 51 43.34 26.60 28.75
C GLU A 51 44.42 25.64 29.28
N ASN A 52 44.97 24.79 28.40
CA ASN A 52 46.42 24.65 28.20
C ASN A 52 46.72 23.75 26.98
N CYS A 53 47.24 24.37 25.93
CA CYS A 53 47.88 23.70 24.79
C CYS A 53 49.25 23.16 25.21
N VAL A 54 49.50 21.87 24.96
CA VAL A 54 50.84 21.30 24.80
C VAL A 54 50.86 20.53 23.49
N PHE A 55 51.77 20.91 22.60
CA PHE A 55 52.02 20.25 21.32
C PHE A 55 52.54 18.83 21.55
N GLY A 56 51.71 17.83 21.23
CA GLY A 56 52.10 16.44 21.02
C GLY A 56 51.88 16.08 19.55
N LEU A 57 52.88 15.43 18.95
CA LEU A 57 52.79 14.84 17.61
C LEU A 57 51.52 13.97 17.50
N PRO A 58 50.76 13.98 16.39
CA PRO A 58 49.63 13.09 16.28
C PRO A 58 50.15 11.66 16.11
N GLU A 59 50.04 10.86 17.18
CA GLU A 59 49.73 9.44 17.05
C GLU A 59 48.50 9.31 16.15
N GLU A 60 48.52 8.33 15.25
CA GLU A 60 47.41 7.99 14.37
C GLU A 60 46.15 7.70 15.21
N THR A 61 45.35 8.74 15.47
CA THR A 61 43.99 8.56 15.97
C THR A 61 43.18 7.99 14.84
N THR A 62 42.99 6.68 14.84
CA THR A 62 42.00 6.00 14.01
C THR A 62 40.67 6.71 14.21
N ASP A 63 40.27 7.45 13.18
CA ASP A 63 39.06 8.24 13.16
C ASP A 63 37.86 7.31 13.45
N ALA A 64 37.23 7.45 14.62
CA ALA A 64 36.13 6.60 15.09
C ALA A 64 34.86 6.70 14.22
N SER A 65 34.93 7.44 13.12
CA SER A 65 33.86 7.70 12.15
C SER A 65 33.94 6.83 10.88
N SER A 66 35.06 6.15 10.62
CA SER A 66 35.20 5.32 9.42
C SER A 66 34.45 3.99 9.58
N PRO A 67 33.51 3.64 8.67
CA PRO A 67 32.78 2.38 8.76
C PRO A 67 33.75 1.20 8.64
N SER A 68 33.58 0.19 9.51
CA SER A 68 34.42 -1.01 9.54
C SER A 68 34.58 -1.62 8.13
N PRO A 69 35.80 -2.07 7.74
CA PRO A 69 36.06 -2.70 6.46
C PRO A 69 35.09 -3.85 6.16
N HIS A 70 34.63 -4.54 7.21
CA HIS A 70 33.67 -5.64 7.14
C HIS A 70 32.36 -5.26 6.43
N HIS A 71 31.89 -4.02 6.58
CA HIS A 71 30.64 -3.54 5.97
C HIS A 71 30.83 -2.91 4.58
N THR A 72 32.06 -2.92 4.05
CA THR A 72 32.43 -2.23 2.80
C THR A 72 32.99 -3.21 1.76
N PHE A 73 33.27 -2.73 0.55
CA PHE A 73 34.05 -3.46 -0.46
C PHE A 73 35.47 -2.85 -0.53
N PRO A 74 36.44 -3.35 0.25
CA PRO A 74 37.75 -2.74 0.33
C PRO A 74 38.61 -2.98 -0.92
N ASP A 75 38.42 -4.12 -1.61
CA ASP A 75 39.17 -4.47 -2.81
C ASP A 75 38.42 -4.04 -4.10
N PRO A 76 38.98 -3.14 -4.93
CA PRO A 76 38.41 -2.78 -6.22
C PRO A 76 38.22 -3.97 -7.18
N ALA A 77 39.06 -5.01 -7.11
CA ALA A 77 38.93 -6.20 -7.94
C ALA A 77 37.64 -6.97 -7.62
N ASP A 78 37.25 -7.02 -6.34
CA ASP A 78 35.99 -7.61 -5.90
C ASP A 78 34.79 -6.84 -6.45
N VAL A 79 34.86 -5.51 -6.52
CA VAL A 79 33.80 -4.67 -7.11
C VAL A 79 33.62 -4.99 -8.60
N VAL A 80 34.73 -5.10 -9.35
CA VAL A 80 34.69 -5.46 -10.79
C VAL A 80 34.10 -6.85 -10.99
N ARG A 81 34.52 -7.82 -10.19
CA ARG A 81 33.99 -9.19 -10.24
C ARG A 81 32.49 -9.24 -9.90
N PHE A 82 32.08 -8.51 -8.87
CA PHE A 82 30.68 -8.39 -8.46
C PHE A 82 29.81 -7.85 -9.59
N ARG A 83 30.22 -6.73 -10.21
CA ARG A 83 29.53 -6.11 -11.36
C ARG A 83 29.36 -7.11 -12.50
N SER A 84 30.45 -7.78 -12.89
CA SER A 84 30.44 -8.77 -13.97
C SER A 84 29.49 -9.94 -13.69
N GLN A 85 29.56 -10.54 -12.49
CA GLN A 85 28.66 -11.65 -12.12
C GLN A 85 27.19 -11.24 -12.12
N LEU A 86 26.88 -10.07 -11.53
CA LEU A 86 25.52 -9.54 -11.45
C LEU A 86 24.94 -9.23 -12.83
N LEU A 87 25.69 -8.50 -13.67
CA LEU A 87 25.23 -8.11 -15.01
C LEU A 87 25.11 -9.31 -15.96
N ASN A 88 26.00 -10.30 -15.84
CA ASN A 88 25.91 -11.54 -16.62
C ASN A 88 24.65 -12.34 -16.28
N TRP A 89 24.30 -12.42 -15.00
CA TRP A 89 23.05 -13.02 -14.56
C TRP A 89 21.84 -12.21 -15.05
N TYR A 90 21.87 -10.89 -14.89
CA TYR A 90 20.77 -10.02 -15.31
C TYR A 90 20.49 -10.11 -16.81
N ASN A 91 21.53 -10.16 -17.64
CA ASN A 91 21.39 -10.32 -19.09
C ASN A 91 20.65 -11.62 -19.48
N LYS A 92 20.76 -12.68 -18.68
CA LYS A 92 20.13 -13.98 -18.92
C LYS A 92 18.73 -14.08 -18.30
N GLU A 93 18.54 -13.50 -17.12
CA GLU A 93 17.40 -13.78 -16.24
C GLU A 93 16.39 -12.62 -16.11
N LYS A 94 16.71 -11.43 -16.62
CA LYS A 94 15.83 -10.26 -16.51
C LYS A 94 14.46 -10.55 -17.11
N ARG A 95 13.41 -10.16 -16.39
CA ARG A 95 12.04 -10.21 -16.94
C ARG A 95 11.88 -9.18 -18.05
N GLU A 96 11.17 -9.58 -19.10
CA GLU A 96 10.60 -8.69 -20.10
C GLU A 96 9.45 -7.88 -19.47
N LEU A 97 9.63 -6.56 -19.44
CA LEU A 97 8.72 -5.59 -18.84
C LEU A 97 8.54 -4.41 -19.80
N PRO A 98 7.31 -3.89 -20.00
CA PRO A 98 7.06 -2.85 -21.01
C PRO A 98 7.93 -1.60 -20.84
N TRP A 99 8.12 -1.15 -19.61
CA TRP A 99 8.97 0.00 -19.29
C TRP A 99 10.47 -0.25 -19.52
N ARG A 100 10.93 -1.51 -19.43
CA ARG A 100 12.31 -1.87 -19.79
C ARG A 100 12.51 -1.83 -21.29
N THR A 101 11.56 -2.38 -22.05
CA THR A 101 11.57 -2.30 -23.51
C THR A 101 11.61 -0.83 -23.94
N LEU A 102 10.70 0.00 -23.40
CA LEU A 102 10.65 1.43 -23.70
C LEU A 102 11.98 2.14 -23.37
N ALA A 103 12.58 1.87 -22.21
CA ALA A 103 13.86 2.48 -21.81
C ALA A 103 15.01 2.16 -22.78
N ILE A 104 14.95 1.03 -23.49
CA ILE A 104 15.97 0.60 -24.45
C ILE A 104 15.66 1.10 -25.86
N THR A 105 14.40 1.01 -26.29
CA THR A 105 14.01 1.23 -27.69
C THR A 105 13.70 2.68 -28.01
N GLU A 106 13.29 3.48 -27.03
CA GLU A 106 12.91 4.88 -27.25
C GLU A 106 14.16 5.76 -27.43
N SER A 107 14.23 6.49 -28.53
CA SER A 107 15.35 7.37 -28.86
C SER A 107 15.22 8.74 -28.20
N ASP A 108 14.00 9.28 -28.06
CA ASP A 108 13.77 10.59 -27.45
C ASP A 108 13.97 10.52 -25.93
N ILE A 109 14.93 11.30 -25.42
CA ILE A 109 15.27 11.31 -24.00
C ILE A 109 14.11 11.78 -23.11
N ASN A 110 13.25 12.66 -23.59
CA ASN A 110 12.10 13.16 -22.85
C ASN A 110 11.03 12.08 -22.73
N ILE A 111 10.69 11.40 -23.84
CA ILE A 111 9.72 10.30 -23.84
C ILE A 111 10.24 9.13 -22.99
N ARG A 112 11.52 8.79 -23.13
CA ARG A 112 12.17 7.73 -22.36
C ARG A 112 12.18 8.05 -20.86
N THR A 113 12.59 9.25 -20.47
CA THR A 113 12.61 9.70 -19.07
C THR A 113 11.20 9.71 -18.49
N TYR A 114 10.21 10.20 -19.24
CA TYR A 114 8.81 10.17 -18.86
C TYR A 114 8.31 8.73 -18.66
N GLY A 115 8.55 7.84 -19.61
CA GLY A 115 8.12 6.45 -19.54
C GLY A 115 8.74 5.68 -18.37
N VAL A 116 10.02 5.92 -18.04
CA VAL A 116 10.66 5.35 -16.85
C VAL A 116 10.08 5.95 -15.57
N TRP A 117 9.88 7.27 -15.54
CA TRP A 117 9.28 7.96 -14.39
C TRP A 117 7.88 7.42 -14.06
N VAL A 118 7.02 7.24 -15.06
CA VAL A 118 5.69 6.64 -14.89
C VAL A 118 5.80 5.25 -14.25
N SER A 119 6.68 4.37 -14.75
CA SER A 119 6.83 3.03 -14.16
C SER A 119 7.33 3.06 -12.73
N GLU A 120 8.30 3.93 -12.42
CA GLU A 120 8.85 4.04 -11.07
C GLU A 120 7.80 4.53 -10.07
N ILE A 121 6.96 5.50 -10.45
CA ILE A 121 5.86 5.95 -9.59
C ILE A 121 4.81 4.85 -9.41
N MET A 122 4.45 4.11 -10.47
CA MET A 122 3.49 3.01 -10.36
C MET A 122 4.00 1.86 -9.49
N LEU A 123 5.29 1.52 -9.58
CA LEU A 123 5.91 0.40 -8.85
C LEU A 123 6.09 0.66 -7.35
N GLN A 124 5.97 1.90 -6.88
CA GLN A 124 6.00 2.21 -5.44
C GLN A 124 4.91 1.43 -4.69
N GLN A 125 5.31 0.49 -3.86
CA GLN A 125 4.39 -0.34 -3.06
C GLN A 125 3.32 -1.08 -3.89
N THR A 126 3.58 -1.34 -5.18
CA THR A 126 2.65 -2.04 -6.07
C THR A 126 3.39 -3.16 -6.79
N GLN A 127 2.76 -4.33 -6.92
CA GLN A 127 3.41 -5.50 -7.52
C GLN A 127 3.56 -5.34 -9.04
N VAL A 128 4.69 -5.82 -9.58
CA VAL A 128 5.01 -5.76 -11.01
C VAL A 128 3.89 -6.33 -11.89
N ALA A 129 3.31 -7.48 -11.49
CA ALA A 129 2.23 -8.13 -12.25
C ALA A 129 1.00 -7.23 -12.43
N THR A 130 0.64 -6.45 -11.40
CA THR A 130 -0.44 -5.48 -11.47
C THR A 130 -0.07 -4.30 -12.35
N VAL A 131 1.15 -3.77 -12.23
CA VAL A 131 1.56 -2.52 -12.91
C VAL A 131 1.61 -2.69 -14.44
N LYS A 132 1.93 -3.88 -14.97
CA LYS A 132 2.02 -4.12 -16.43
C LYS A 132 0.83 -3.60 -17.22
N ASP A 133 -0.39 -3.95 -16.81
CA ASP A 133 -1.61 -3.58 -17.55
C ASP A 133 -1.91 -2.08 -17.42
N TYR A 134 -1.68 -1.50 -16.24
CA TYR A 134 -1.87 -0.06 -16.03
C TYR A 134 -0.87 0.76 -16.82
N TYR A 135 0.40 0.36 -16.83
CA TYR A 135 1.45 1.03 -17.58
C TYR A 135 1.15 1.05 -19.08
N ASN A 136 0.77 -0.09 -19.65
CA ASN A 136 0.43 -0.18 -21.07
C ASN A 136 -0.76 0.71 -21.44
N LYS A 137 -1.82 0.70 -20.63
CA LYS A 137 -3.00 1.57 -20.84
C LYS A 137 -2.63 3.05 -20.70
N TRP A 138 -1.82 3.38 -19.69
CA TRP A 138 -1.35 4.73 -19.41
C TRP A 138 -0.51 5.28 -20.56
N MET A 139 0.55 4.58 -20.95
CA MET A 139 1.44 5.01 -22.04
C MET A 139 0.74 5.02 -23.40
N LYS A 140 -0.32 4.24 -23.59
CA LYS A 140 -1.17 4.32 -24.78
C LYS A 140 -2.02 5.59 -24.80
N ARG A 141 -2.54 6.02 -23.65
CA ARG A 141 -3.40 7.21 -23.52
C ARG A 141 -2.58 8.50 -23.50
N TRP A 142 -1.47 8.50 -22.79
CA TRP A 142 -0.55 9.62 -22.62
C TRP A 142 0.88 9.16 -22.93
N PRO A 143 1.28 9.11 -24.20
CA PRO A 143 2.62 8.66 -24.59
C PRO A 143 3.71 9.66 -24.20
N THR A 144 3.38 10.95 -24.09
CA THR A 144 4.34 12.02 -23.73
C THR A 144 3.96 12.74 -22.43
N VAL A 145 4.91 13.49 -21.87
CA VAL A 145 4.66 14.33 -20.70
C VAL A 145 3.64 15.44 -21.00
N GLN A 146 3.61 15.93 -22.24
CA GLN A 146 2.66 16.93 -22.73
C GLN A 146 1.23 16.39 -22.73
N ASP A 147 1.04 15.15 -23.19
CA ASP A 147 -0.28 14.52 -23.21
C ASP A 147 -0.84 14.35 -21.80
N LEU A 148 0.02 13.94 -20.84
CA LEU A 148 -0.38 13.83 -19.44
C LEU A 148 -0.67 15.21 -18.83
N ALA A 149 0.14 16.22 -19.13
CA ALA A 149 -0.04 17.58 -18.60
C ALA A 149 -1.36 18.23 -19.04
N ALA A 150 -1.85 17.88 -20.23
CA ALA A 150 -3.12 18.36 -20.78
C ALA A 150 -4.35 17.61 -20.21
N ALA A 151 -4.14 16.50 -19.50
CA ALA A 151 -5.23 15.70 -18.94
C ALA A 151 -5.92 16.42 -17.77
N THR A 152 -7.18 16.05 -17.52
CA THR A 152 -7.85 16.46 -16.29
C THR A 152 -7.44 15.55 -15.12
N LEU A 153 -7.51 16.07 -13.88
CA LEU A 153 -7.27 15.25 -12.69
C LEU A 153 -8.27 14.07 -12.60
N GLU A 154 -9.49 14.26 -13.09
CA GLU A 154 -10.49 13.20 -13.12
C GLU A 154 -10.07 12.06 -14.06
N GLU A 155 -9.64 12.34 -15.29
CA GLU A 155 -9.12 11.31 -16.20
C GLU A 155 -7.92 10.58 -15.59
N VAL A 156 -7.01 11.30 -14.93
CA VAL A 156 -5.87 10.70 -14.22
C VAL A 156 -6.34 9.77 -13.10
N ASN A 157 -7.31 10.20 -12.28
CA ASN A 157 -7.86 9.38 -11.21
C ASN A 157 -8.59 8.15 -11.74
N GLN A 158 -9.30 8.26 -12.87
CA GLN A 158 -9.94 7.13 -13.54
C GLN A 158 -8.91 6.11 -14.04
N MET A 159 -7.83 6.57 -14.68
CA MET A 159 -6.75 5.69 -15.16
C MET A 159 -5.93 5.08 -14.03
N TRP A 160 -5.83 5.76 -12.87
CA TRP A 160 -5.16 5.25 -11.67
C TRP A 160 -6.05 4.35 -10.80
N ALA A 161 -7.35 4.27 -11.10
CA ALA A 161 -8.34 3.62 -10.27
C ALA A 161 -8.01 2.13 -10.06
N GLY A 162 -7.71 1.76 -8.81
CA GLY A 162 -7.35 0.40 -8.42
C GLY A 162 -5.86 0.16 -8.14
N LEU A 163 -4.96 1.08 -8.53
CA LEU A 163 -3.53 0.99 -8.14
C LEU A 163 -3.27 1.33 -6.67
N GLY A 164 -4.19 2.06 -6.03
CA GLY A 164 -4.01 2.57 -4.67
C GLY A 164 -2.99 3.72 -4.60
N TYR A 165 -2.91 4.37 -3.43
CA TYR A 165 -2.04 5.54 -3.21
C TYR A 165 -2.19 6.62 -4.29
N TYR A 166 -3.42 7.11 -4.50
CA TYR A 166 -3.79 8.06 -5.56
C TYR A 166 -2.98 9.37 -5.55
N SER A 167 -2.41 9.76 -4.40
CA SER A 167 -1.49 10.89 -4.32
C SER A 167 -0.29 10.76 -5.26
N ARG A 168 0.12 9.53 -5.61
CA ARG A 168 1.18 9.27 -6.59
C ARG A 168 0.78 9.71 -8.00
N GLY A 169 -0.40 9.28 -8.48
CA GLY A 169 -0.92 9.68 -9.79
C GLY A 169 -1.12 11.20 -9.88
N ARG A 170 -1.67 11.82 -8.83
CA ARG A 170 -1.81 13.28 -8.76
C ARG A 170 -0.47 14.00 -8.82
N ARG A 171 0.52 13.58 -8.02
CA ARG A 171 1.86 14.21 -8.04
C ARG A 171 2.58 14.04 -9.37
N LEU A 172 2.42 12.87 -10.01
CA LEU A 172 2.92 12.62 -11.36
C LEU A 172 2.29 13.59 -12.37
N HIS A 173 0.97 13.81 -12.30
CA HIS A 173 0.28 14.78 -13.14
C HIS A 173 0.72 16.23 -12.88
N GLU A 174 0.80 16.66 -11.62
CA GLU A 174 1.32 17.99 -11.23
C GLU A 174 2.75 18.20 -11.73
N GLY A 175 3.57 17.15 -11.67
CA GLY A 175 4.92 17.20 -12.20
C GLY A 175 4.97 17.31 -13.72
N ALA A 176 4.09 16.61 -14.44
CA ALA A 176 3.98 16.73 -15.88
C ALA A 176 3.57 18.15 -16.29
N GLN A 177 2.57 18.73 -15.61
CA GLN A 177 2.17 20.12 -15.81
C GLN A 177 3.33 21.08 -15.61
N LYS A 178 4.10 20.90 -14.53
CA LYS A 178 5.30 21.70 -14.23
C LYS A 178 6.38 21.56 -15.31
N VAL A 179 6.63 20.36 -15.81
CA VAL A 179 7.60 20.14 -16.90
C VAL A 179 7.20 20.92 -18.15
N VAL A 180 5.91 20.96 -18.49
CA VAL A 180 5.42 21.71 -19.65
C VAL A 180 5.48 23.22 -19.42
N SER A 181 4.97 23.71 -18.28
CA SER A 181 4.84 25.15 -18.02
C SER A 181 6.15 25.85 -17.66
N GLU A 182 6.99 25.21 -16.85
CA GLU A 182 8.22 25.81 -16.31
C GLU A 182 9.47 25.34 -17.04
N LEU A 183 9.49 24.08 -17.52
CA LEU A 183 10.67 23.47 -18.16
C LEU A 183 10.51 23.35 -19.68
N LYS A 184 9.49 23.98 -20.27
CA LYS A 184 9.23 24.01 -21.72
C LYS A 184 9.14 22.61 -22.36
N GLY A 185 8.60 21.65 -21.60
CA GLY A 185 8.47 20.25 -22.04
C GLY A 185 9.78 19.46 -22.00
N GLN A 186 10.88 20.01 -21.47
CA GLN A 186 12.16 19.32 -21.33
C GLN A 186 12.27 18.66 -19.96
N MET A 187 12.53 17.37 -19.96
CA MET A 187 12.75 16.59 -18.74
C MET A 187 14.10 16.97 -18.11
N PRO A 188 14.19 17.11 -16.77
CA PRO A 188 15.45 17.39 -16.09
C PRO A 188 16.49 16.31 -16.37
N GLN A 189 17.73 16.69 -16.69
CA GLN A 189 18.79 15.78 -17.17
C GLN A 189 19.88 15.47 -16.14
N THR A 190 19.65 15.80 -14.86
CA THR A 190 20.55 15.45 -13.76
C THR A 190 19.76 14.87 -12.59
N VAL A 191 20.38 14.00 -11.79
CA VAL A 191 19.74 13.43 -10.59
C VAL A 191 19.27 14.54 -9.64
N GLU A 192 20.09 15.58 -9.45
CA GLU A 192 19.76 16.72 -8.61
C GLU A 192 18.56 17.51 -9.14
N SER A 193 18.51 17.76 -10.45
CA SER A 193 17.38 18.48 -11.06
C SER A 193 16.10 17.65 -11.05
N LEU A 194 16.18 16.34 -11.30
CA LEU A 194 15.05 15.40 -11.14
C LEU A 194 14.49 15.46 -9.71
N LEU A 195 15.37 15.42 -8.71
CA LEU A 195 14.99 15.47 -7.29
C LEU A 195 14.38 16.83 -6.89
N LYS A 196 14.97 17.94 -7.33
CA LYS A 196 14.54 19.29 -6.94
C LYS A 196 13.28 19.75 -7.68
N GLN A 197 13.12 19.36 -8.94
CA GLN A 197 12.13 19.96 -9.82
C GLN A 197 10.86 19.12 -9.94
N LEU A 198 10.92 17.79 -9.83
CA LEU A 198 9.74 16.93 -10.03
C LEU A 198 9.02 16.60 -8.70
N PRO A 199 7.75 17.00 -8.52
CA PRO A 199 6.99 16.70 -7.31
C PRO A 199 6.78 15.19 -7.15
N GLY A 200 6.98 14.68 -5.92
CA GLY A 200 6.83 13.26 -5.62
C GLY A 200 8.01 12.38 -6.03
N VAL A 201 9.06 12.96 -6.63
CA VAL A 201 10.33 12.27 -6.89
C VAL A 201 11.24 12.42 -5.68
N GLY A 202 11.57 11.29 -5.05
CA GLY A 202 12.58 11.21 -3.98
C GLY A 202 13.94 10.73 -4.49
N ARG A 203 14.93 10.63 -3.60
CA ARG A 203 16.32 10.22 -3.93
C ARG A 203 16.37 8.93 -4.76
N TYR A 204 15.61 7.90 -4.36
CA TYR A 204 15.47 6.66 -5.12
C TYR A 204 14.99 6.89 -6.54
N THR A 205 13.82 7.53 -6.71
CA THR A 205 13.19 7.71 -8.03
C THR A 205 14.05 8.58 -8.95
N ALA A 206 14.70 9.62 -8.41
CA ALA A 206 15.64 10.44 -9.17
C ALA A 206 16.84 9.62 -9.68
N ALA A 207 17.44 8.78 -8.83
CA ALA A 207 18.56 7.92 -9.20
C ALA A 207 18.15 6.82 -10.19
N ALA A 208 16.98 6.20 -10.00
CA ALA A 208 16.42 5.21 -10.91
C ALA A 208 16.18 5.80 -12.30
N ILE A 209 15.51 6.96 -12.40
CA ILE A 209 15.29 7.66 -13.67
C ILE A 209 16.63 8.06 -14.30
N GLY A 210 17.51 8.72 -13.54
CA GLY A 210 18.79 9.21 -14.04
C GLY A 210 19.68 8.08 -14.58
N SER A 211 19.77 6.96 -13.88
CA SER A 211 20.57 5.83 -14.34
C SER A 211 19.93 5.05 -15.49
N ILE A 212 18.62 4.79 -15.45
CA ILE A 212 17.93 3.96 -16.44
C ILE A 212 17.67 4.71 -17.74
N ALA A 213 17.14 5.93 -17.66
CA ALA A 213 16.78 6.70 -18.85
C ALA A 213 17.95 7.53 -19.41
N GLN A 214 18.80 8.07 -18.53
CA GLN A 214 19.81 9.08 -18.91
C GLN A 214 21.25 8.55 -18.82
N GLY A 215 21.46 7.31 -18.37
CA GLY A 215 22.80 6.72 -18.24
C GLY A 215 23.68 7.41 -17.18
N LEU A 216 23.09 8.15 -16.24
CA LEU A 216 23.85 8.85 -15.21
C LEU A 216 24.46 7.86 -14.22
N LEU A 217 25.73 8.08 -13.87
CA LEU A 217 26.46 7.23 -12.93
C LEU A 217 26.02 7.50 -11.49
N THR A 218 24.98 6.79 -11.06
CA THR A 218 24.42 6.89 -9.71
C THR A 218 23.84 5.54 -9.29
N GLY A 219 24.07 5.12 -8.05
CA GLY A 219 23.39 3.96 -7.47
C GLY A 219 21.95 4.30 -7.11
N ALA A 220 21.03 3.34 -7.23
CA ALA A 220 19.63 3.50 -6.81
C ALA A 220 19.26 2.51 -5.70
N VAL A 221 18.73 3.01 -4.58
CA VAL A 221 18.46 2.21 -3.38
C VAL A 221 16.96 2.16 -3.08
N ASP A 222 16.32 1.01 -3.34
CA ASP A 222 14.94 0.69 -2.90
C ASP A 222 14.93 -0.36 -1.78
N GLY A 223 13.74 -0.80 -1.36
CA GLY A 223 13.60 -1.85 -0.35
C GLY A 223 14.20 -3.21 -0.75
N ASN A 224 14.37 -3.49 -2.06
CA ASN A 224 15.08 -4.67 -2.55
C ASN A 224 16.58 -4.52 -2.41
N VAL A 225 17.13 -3.39 -2.85
CA VAL A 225 18.55 -3.07 -2.78
C VAL A 225 19.02 -2.94 -1.33
N ILE A 226 18.25 -2.28 -0.44
CA ILE A 226 18.54 -2.24 1.01
C ILE A 226 18.76 -3.66 1.54
N ARG A 227 17.83 -4.58 1.24
CA ARG A 227 17.93 -5.96 1.72
C ARG A 227 19.13 -6.70 1.15
N VAL A 228 19.41 -6.53 -0.14
CA VAL A 228 20.55 -7.14 -0.82
C VAL A 228 21.86 -6.64 -0.18
N LEU A 229 22.04 -5.33 -0.06
CA LEU A 229 23.24 -4.71 0.50
C LEU A 229 23.44 -5.08 1.98
N CYS A 230 22.37 -5.05 2.78
CA CYS A 230 22.43 -5.47 4.17
C CYS A 230 22.91 -6.92 4.33
N ARG A 231 22.49 -7.82 3.44
CA ARG A 231 22.95 -9.22 3.46
C ARG A 231 24.35 -9.40 2.87
N LEU A 232 24.69 -8.65 1.81
CA LEU A 232 26.02 -8.72 1.22
C LEU A 232 27.10 -8.29 2.21
N ARG A 233 26.81 -7.29 3.04
CA ARG A 233 27.78 -6.66 3.95
C ARG A 233 27.43 -6.78 5.43
N ALA A 234 26.53 -7.71 5.77
CA ALA A 234 26.11 -8.00 7.15
C ALA A 234 25.73 -6.74 7.96
N ILE A 235 25.04 -5.78 7.33
CA ILE A 235 24.55 -4.56 7.98
C ILE A 235 23.24 -4.89 8.69
N GLY A 236 23.30 -5.01 10.02
CA GLY A 236 22.21 -5.47 10.88
C GLY A 236 21.47 -4.39 11.63
N ALA A 237 22.00 -3.17 11.68
CA ALA A 237 21.30 -2.03 12.27
C ALA A 237 20.02 -1.68 11.50
N ASP A 238 19.10 -0.98 12.17
CA ASP A 238 17.85 -0.51 11.56
C ASP A 238 18.13 0.34 10.31
N SER A 239 17.70 -0.18 9.16
CA SER A 239 17.84 0.44 7.83
C SER A 239 17.21 1.83 7.70
N THR A 240 16.35 2.23 8.63
CA THR A 240 15.72 3.57 8.64
C THR A 240 16.57 4.62 9.36
N ARG A 241 17.65 4.23 10.06
CA ARG A 241 18.58 5.17 10.69
C ARG A 241 19.38 5.94 9.63
N PRO A 242 19.63 7.25 9.81
CA PRO A 242 20.38 8.06 8.85
C PRO A 242 21.77 7.49 8.51
N ALA A 243 22.54 7.07 9.52
CA ALA A 243 23.88 6.50 9.31
C ALA A 243 23.85 5.22 8.44
N VAL A 244 22.86 4.36 8.64
CA VAL A 244 22.68 3.14 7.84
C VAL A 244 22.21 3.48 6.44
N THR A 245 21.28 4.43 6.32
CA THR A 245 20.78 4.90 5.02
C THR A 245 21.92 5.44 4.17
N GLU A 246 22.77 6.33 4.69
CA GLU A 246 23.90 6.87 3.93
C GLU A 246 24.94 5.79 3.58
N ALA A 247 25.29 4.90 4.51
CA ALA A 247 26.19 3.79 4.20
C ALA A 247 25.69 2.89 3.06
N LEU A 248 24.37 2.64 2.99
CA LEU A 248 23.76 1.88 1.89
C LEU A 248 23.80 2.64 0.56
N TRP A 249 23.64 3.96 0.58
CA TRP A 249 23.78 4.80 -0.61
C TRP A 249 25.23 4.88 -1.09
N ASP A 250 26.19 4.98 -0.18
CA ASP A 250 27.62 4.96 -0.50
C ASP A 250 28.04 3.63 -1.11
N LEU A 251 27.57 2.51 -0.56
CA LEU A 251 27.76 1.18 -1.15
C LEU A 251 27.15 1.08 -2.55
N ALA A 252 25.94 1.59 -2.75
CA ALA A 252 25.31 1.57 -4.07
C ALA A 252 26.09 2.40 -5.09
N ASN A 253 26.58 3.58 -4.71
CA ASN A 253 27.40 4.45 -5.56
C ASN A 253 28.81 3.88 -5.81
N LEU A 254 29.37 3.15 -4.86
CA LEU A 254 30.63 2.42 -5.05
C LEU A 254 30.46 1.29 -6.07
N LEU A 255 29.36 0.55 -5.97
CA LEU A 255 29.15 -0.67 -6.75
C LEU A 255 28.59 -0.40 -8.15
N VAL A 256 27.88 0.71 -8.38
CA VAL A 256 27.25 0.97 -9.68
C VAL A 256 28.25 0.87 -10.82
N ASP A 257 27.86 0.18 -11.88
CA ASP A 257 28.71 -0.02 -13.04
C ASP A 257 28.87 1.28 -13.84
N PRO A 258 30.10 1.73 -14.16
CA PRO A 258 30.34 2.98 -14.86
C PRO A 258 29.87 2.99 -16.32
N GLU A 259 29.77 1.82 -16.96
CA GLU A 259 29.37 1.72 -18.36
C GLU A 259 27.86 1.48 -18.50
N ARG A 260 27.26 0.76 -17.55
CA ARG A 260 25.85 0.33 -17.57
C ARG A 260 25.13 0.62 -16.25
N PRO A 261 25.08 1.88 -15.78
CA PRO A 261 24.52 2.21 -14.47
C PRO A 261 23.04 1.83 -14.34
N GLY A 262 22.25 2.06 -15.40
CA GLY A 262 20.83 1.69 -15.44
C GLY A 262 20.59 0.20 -15.35
N ASP A 263 21.34 -0.62 -16.10
CA ASP A 263 21.22 -2.08 -16.02
C ASP A 263 21.70 -2.62 -14.68
N PHE A 264 22.78 -2.06 -14.13
CA PHE A 264 23.30 -2.46 -12.82
C PHE A 264 22.24 -2.23 -11.71
N ASN A 265 21.65 -1.03 -11.68
CA ASN A 265 20.61 -0.70 -10.69
C ASN A 265 19.41 -1.63 -10.82
N GLN A 266 18.94 -1.87 -12.06
CA GLN A 266 17.86 -2.81 -12.29
C GLN A 266 18.23 -4.25 -11.92
N ALA A 267 19.49 -4.66 -12.10
CA ALA A 267 19.98 -5.97 -11.72
C ALA A 267 19.98 -6.16 -10.20
N MET A 268 20.39 -5.15 -9.44
CA MET A 268 20.32 -5.16 -7.97
C MET A 268 18.87 -5.28 -7.48
N MET A 269 17.94 -4.54 -8.09
CA MET A 269 16.51 -4.62 -7.79
C MET A 269 15.92 -6.00 -8.15
N GLU A 270 16.27 -6.52 -9.33
CA GLU A 270 15.82 -7.84 -9.82
C GLU A 270 16.34 -8.97 -8.92
N LEU A 271 17.60 -8.88 -8.49
CA LEU A 271 18.22 -9.83 -7.56
C LEU A 271 17.44 -9.87 -6.25
N GLY A 272 17.14 -8.71 -5.65
CA GLY A 272 16.33 -8.64 -4.46
C GLY A 272 14.91 -9.18 -4.69
N ALA A 273 14.29 -8.87 -5.82
CA ALA A 273 12.93 -9.28 -6.11
C ALA A 273 12.77 -10.80 -6.33
N ARG A 274 13.78 -11.48 -6.92
CA ARG A 274 13.65 -12.87 -7.38
C ARG A 274 14.49 -13.90 -6.64
N VAL A 275 15.63 -13.50 -6.10
CA VAL A 275 16.62 -14.42 -5.53
C VAL A 275 16.81 -14.13 -4.05
N CYS A 276 17.24 -12.90 -3.73
CA CYS A 276 17.44 -12.44 -2.37
C CYS A 276 16.12 -11.91 -1.79
N THR A 277 15.11 -12.77 -1.73
CA THR A 277 13.73 -12.43 -1.30
C THR A 277 13.64 -12.19 0.21
N PRO A 278 12.56 -11.52 0.70
CA PRO A 278 12.38 -11.29 2.13
C PRO A 278 12.32 -12.58 2.96
N LYS A 279 11.62 -13.60 2.46
CA LYS A 279 11.50 -14.93 3.07
C LYS A 279 12.00 -15.99 2.11
N GLY A 280 12.73 -16.98 2.63
CA GLY A 280 13.27 -18.10 1.84
C GLY A 280 14.12 -17.68 0.64
N PRO A 281 15.20 -16.89 0.83
CA PRO A 281 16.06 -16.48 -0.27
C PRO A 281 16.78 -17.67 -0.91
N LEU A 282 16.92 -17.64 -2.24
CA LEU A 282 17.53 -18.70 -3.04
C LEU A 282 19.06 -18.56 -3.07
N CYS A 283 19.70 -18.60 -1.91
CA CYS A 283 21.14 -18.34 -1.78
C CYS A 283 22.01 -19.24 -2.67
N SER A 284 21.64 -20.51 -2.86
CA SER A 284 22.35 -21.46 -3.72
C SER A 284 22.33 -21.09 -5.22
N GLN A 285 21.36 -20.27 -5.64
CA GLN A 285 21.21 -19.78 -7.01
C GLN A 285 21.66 -18.32 -7.16
N CYS A 286 22.21 -17.73 -6.10
CA CYS A 286 22.58 -16.32 -6.11
C CYS A 286 23.87 -16.10 -6.92
N PRO A 287 23.85 -15.24 -7.96
CA PRO A 287 25.02 -15.03 -8.83
C PRO A 287 26.20 -14.37 -8.11
N VAL A 288 25.92 -13.67 -7.01
CA VAL A 288 26.90 -12.94 -6.19
C VAL A 288 27.06 -13.57 -4.81
N GLN A 289 26.71 -14.86 -4.67
CA GLN A 289 26.80 -15.60 -3.41
C GLN A 289 28.20 -15.52 -2.78
N SER A 290 29.26 -15.61 -3.60
CA SER A 290 30.65 -15.55 -3.14
C SER A 290 31.01 -14.25 -2.43
N HIS A 291 30.28 -13.17 -2.69
CA HIS A 291 30.50 -11.85 -2.07
C HIS A 291 29.63 -11.63 -0.82
N CYS A 292 28.79 -12.58 -0.43
CA CYS A 292 27.75 -12.37 0.59
C CYS A 292 28.25 -12.73 2.00
N HIS A 293 28.57 -11.71 2.80
CA HIS A 293 29.06 -11.90 4.17
C HIS A 293 28.03 -12.63 5.06
N SER A 294 26.73 -12.30 4.96
CA SER A 294 25.71 -13.01 5.74
C SER A 294 25.60 -14.48 5.37
N TYR A 295 25.86 -14.86 4.12
CA TYR A 295 25.85 -16.27 3.70
C TYR A 295 27.08 -17.02 4.24
N HIS A 296 28.27 -16.40 4.14
CA HIS A 296 29.50 -16.97 4.71
C HIS A 296 29.42 -17.17 6.22
N LYS A 297 28.80 -16.22 6.95
CA LYS A 297 28.57 -16.33 8.40
C LYS A 297 27.77 -17.59 8.78
N ILE A 298 26.78 -17.97 7.97
CA ILE A 298 25.97 -19.18 8.21
C ILE A 298 26.79 -20.44 7.97
N LEU A 299 27.63 -20.45 6.93
CA LEU A 299 28.45 -21.62 6.59
C LEU A 299 29.56 -21.87 7.62
N SER A 300 30.15 -20.80 8.14
CA SER A 300 31.29 -20.89 9.06
C SER A 300 30.91 -21.24 10.50
N LYS A 301 29.61 -21.14 10.87
CA LYS A 301 29.11 -21.29 12.26
C LYS A 301 29.94 -20.51 13.30
N LEU A 302 30.56 -19.40 12.88
CA LEU A 302 31.41 -18.62 13.76
C LEU A 302 30.53 -18.00 14.87
N PRO A 303 30.94 -18.11 16.16
CA PRO A 303 30.24 -17.42 17.23
C PRO A 303 30.25 -15.91 16.99
N ASP A 304 29.28 -15.20 17.57
CA ASP A 304 29.02 -13.75 17.46
C ASP A 304 30.17 -12.81 17.90
N ILE A 305 31.40 -13.30 17.98
CA ILE A 305 32.60 -12.54 18.29
C ILE A 305 32.92 -11.63 17.09
N GLU A 306 32.35 -10.42 17.15
CA GLU A 306 32.93 -9.17 16.65
C GLU A 306 33.75 -9.27 15.34
N ASP A 307 33.12 -9.70 14.23
CA ASP A 307 33.68 -9.50 12.87
C ASP A 307 33.92 -8.01 12.58
N CYS A 308 33.26 -7.14 13.35
CA CYS A 308 33.55 -5.73 13.45
C CYS A 308 34.26 -5.47 14.79
N SER A 309 35.55 -5.17 14.76
CA SER A 309 36.43 -4.88 15.90
C SER A 309 36.07 -3.61 16.69
N ASN A 310 34.91 -3.00 16.42
CA ASN A 310 34.46 -1.76 17.04
C ASN A 310 33.12 -1.99 17.76
N VAL A 311 33.18 -2.03 19.09
CA VAL A 311 32.07 -2.22 20.04
C VAL A 311 30.92 -1.21 19.84
N THR A 312 31.17 -0.09 19.15
CA THR A 312 30.20 0.99 18.92
C THR A 312 29.76 1.15 17.45
N CYS A 313 29.97 0.13 16.62
CA CYS A 313 29.65 0.22 15.19
C CYS A 313 28.16 0.55 14.94
N PRO A 314 27.83 1.66 14.24
CA PRO A 314 26.45 2.06 14.00
C PRO A 314 25.72 1.17 12.98
N LEU A 315 26.43 0.27 12.29
CA LEU A 315 25.92 -0.63 11.25
C LEU A 315 25.68 -2.07 11.74
N CYS A 316 26.28 -2.45 12.87
CA CYS A 316 26.13 -3.77 13.45
C CYS A 316 24.71 -3.98 14.03
N PRO A 317 24.21 -5.23 14.05
CA PRO A 317 22.94 -5.54 14.71
C PRO A 317 23.02 -5.23 16.20
N SER A 318 21.95 -4.68 16.77
CA SER A 318 21.79 -4.49 18.22
C SER A 318 21.14 -5.69 18.91
N GLU A 319 20.49 -6.57 18.14
CA GLU A 319 19.77 -7.75 18.64
C GLU A 319 20.62 -9.02 18.44
N PRO A 320 20.53 -10.01 19.37
CA PRO A 320 21.24 -11.28 19.25
C PRO A 320 20.90 -12.03 17.97
N TRP A 321 21.86 -12.78 17.44
CA TRP A 321 21.66 -13.66 16.29
C TRP A 321 20.56 -14.70 16.55
N ASP A 322 19.71 -14.93 15.54
CA ASP A 322 18.70 -15.99 15.55
C ASP A 322 19.08 -17.06 14.52
N ASP A 323 19.45 -18.24 15.00
CA ASP A 323 19.90 -19.36 14.17
C ASP A 323 18.81 -19.88 13.21
N GLU A 324 17.52 -19.67 13.52
CA GLU A 324 16.42 -20.12 12.67
C GLU A 324 16.26 -19.25 11.41
N LEU A 325 16.72 -18.00 11.45
CA LEU A 325 16.53 -17.03 10.38
C LEU A 325 17.63 -17.09 9.30
N GLY A 326 18.85 -17.53 9.64
CA GLY A 326 20.00 -17.52 8.73
C GLY A 326 20.26 -16.11 8.15
N VAL A 327 20.31 -15.96 6.81
CA VAL A 327 20.57 -14.63 6.19
C VAL A 327 19.40 -13.65 6.44
N GLN A 328 18.25 -14.15 6.88
CA GLN A 328 17.07 -13.34 7.15
C GLN A 328 17.19 -12.54 8.46
N ASN A 329 18.24 -12.77 9.25
CA ASN A 329 18.68 -11.84 10.30
C ASN A 329 18.97 -10.43 9.74
N PHE A 330 19.20 -10.30 8.43
CA PHE A 330 19.48 -9.03 7.76
C PHE A 330 18.45 -8.69 6.66
N PRO A 331 17.97 -7.44 6.58
CA PRO A 331 18.08 -6.39 7.61
C PRO A 331 17.12 -6.67 8.78
N ARG A 332 17.50 -6.28 10.01
CA ARG A 332 16.57 -6.26 11.15
C ARG A 332 15.49 -5.23 10.87
N LYS A 333 14.22 -5.64 10.97
CA LYS A 333 13.09 -4.74 10.74
C LYS A 333 12.62 -4.15 12.06
N PRO A 334 12.44 -2.83 12.16
CA PRO A 334 11.81 -2.25 13.32
C PRO A 334 10.37 -2.75 13.47
N SER A 335 9.91 -2.85 14.72
CA SER A 335 8.51 -3.15 15.01
C SER A 335 7.61 -2.05 14.46
N LYS A 336 6.51 -2.42 13.81
CA LYS A 336 5.54 -1.46 13.25
C LYS A 336 4.55 -1.04 14.33
N LYS A 337 4.29 0.27 14.42
CA LYS A 337 3.19 0.79 15.24
C LYS A 337 1.85 0.24 14.74
N PRO A 338 0.89 -0.06 15.64
CA PRO A 338 -0.43 -0.51 15.22
C PRO A 338 -1.14 0.57 14.41
N PRO A 339 -1.89 0.20 13.34
CA PRO A 339 -2.72 1.13 12.59
C PRO A 339 -3.80 1.76 13.46
N ARG A 340 -4.21 3.00 13.12
CA ARG A 340 -5.37 3.63 13.77
C ARG A 340 -6.66 2.90 13.36
N VAL A 341 -7.65 2.86 14.23
CA VAL A 341 -8.98 2.30 13.92
C VAL A 341 -9.95 3.47 13.74
N GLU A 342 -10.67 3.51 12.63
CA GLU A 342 -11.60 4.59 12.27
C GLU A 342 -12.95 3.99 11.85
N ARG A 343 -14.06 4.61 12.28
CA ARG A 343 -15.43 4.23 11.89
C ARG A 343 -16.10 5.42 11.20
N THR A 344 -16.73 5.19 10.05
CA THR A 344 -17.37 6.25 9.25
C THR A 344 -18.78 5.83 8.87
N LEU A 345 -19.76 6.63 9.24
CA LEU A 345 -21.13 6.50 8.76
C LEU A 345 -21.17 6.89 7.28
N THR A 346 -21.72 6.03 6.43
CA THR A 346 -21.77 6.24 4.98
C THR A 346 -23.20 6.06 4.51
N CYS A 347 -23.75 7.03 3.77
CA CYS A 347 -25.13 6.98 3.29
C CYS A 347 -25.20 6.82 1.78
N VAL A 348 -25.80 5.73 1.31
CA VAL A 348 -26.20 5.56 -0.08
C VAL A 348 -27.53 6.28 -0.30
N VAL A 349 -27.44 7.51 -0.80
CA VAL A 349 -28.63 8.30 -1.14
C VAL A 349 -29.01 8.03 -2.60
N LYS A 350 -30.24 7.58 -2.82
CA LYS A 350 -30.77 7.29 -4.15
C LYS A 350 -32.08 8.01 -4.45
N ARG A 351 -32.30 8.28 -5.74
CA ARG A 351 -33.55 8.87 -6.26
C ARG A 351 -33.89 8.29 -7.64
N PRO A 352 -35.17 8.30 -8.06
CA PRO A 352 -35.54 7.99 -9.44
C PRO A 352 -35.02 9.09 -10.39
N GLY A 353 -34.43 8.69 -11.52
CA GLY A 353 -34.07 9.57 -12.63
C GLY A 353 -35.26 9.84 -13.56
N ASP A 354 -35.13 10.86 -14.41
CA ASP A 354 -36.17 11.21 -15.40
C ASP A 354 -36.35 10.13 -16.48
N ASP A 355 -35.30 9.35 -16.70
CA ASP A 355 -35.24 8.16 -17.56
C ASP A 355 -35.80 6.90 -16.88
N GLY A 356 -36.26 6.99 -15.63
CA GLY A 356 -36.71 5.85 -14.83
C GLY A 356 -35.58 5.06 -14.18
N GLU A 357 -34.32 5.39 -14.45
CA GLU A 357 -33.15 4.73 -13.88
C GLU A 357 -32.82 5.29 -12.49
N GLU A 358 -32.35 4.44 -11.57
CA GLU A 358 -31.90 4.90 -10.26
C GLU A 358 -30.62 5.75 -10.37
N ARG A 359 -30.62 6.89 -9.67
CA ARG A 359 -29.48 7.80 -9.55
C ARG A 359 -28.96 7.82 -8.12
N PHE A 360 -27.64 7.84 -7.98
CA PHE A 360 -26.92 7.82 -6.70
C PHE A 360 -26.16 9.14 -6.50
N LEU A 361 -26.27 9.73 -5.31
CA LEU A 361 -25.54 10.95 -4.96
C LEU A 361 -24.11 10.62 -4.55
N LEU A 362 -23.15 11.22 -5.25
CA LEU A 362 -21.73 11.16 -4.94
C LEU A 362 -21.23 12.57 -4.64
N ILE A 363 -20.30 12.66 -3.69
CA ILE A 363 -19.58 13.90 -3.34
C ILE A 363 -18.10 13.73 -3.68
N GLN A 364 -17.45 14.79 -4.13
CA GLN A 364 -16.02 14.78 -4.42
C GLN A 364 -15.24 15.10 -3.15
N ARG A 365 -14.25 14.26 -2.81
CA ARG A 365 -13.35 14.50 -1.68
C ARG A 365 -12.47 15.72 -1.92
N PRO A 366 -12.05 16.44 -0.86
CA PRO A 366 -11.13 17.56 -0.98
C PRO A 366 -9.87 17.21 -1.79
N SER A 367 -9.27 18.21 -2.45
CA SER A 367 -8.05 18.03 -3.26
C SER A 367 -6.79 17.66 -2.45
N LYS A 368 -6.89 17.64 -1.11
CA LYS A 368 -5.83 17.26 -0.17
C LYS A 368 -6.35 16.25 0.84
N GLY A 369 -5.44 15.42 1.37
CA GLY A 369 -5.75 14.42 2.40
C GLY A 369 -6.00 13.01 1.86
N LEU A 370 -6.62 12.16 2.68
CA LEU A 370 -6.90 10.76 2.34
C LEU A 370 -7.88 10.68 1.17
N LEU A 371 -7.51 9.92 0.13
CA LEU A 371 -8.32 9.69 -1.08
C LEU A 371 -8.72 10.98 -1.83
N ALA A 372 -7.83 11.98 -1.82
CA ALA A 372 -8.07 13.29 -2.39
C ALA A 372 -8.59 13.26 -3.86
N GLY A 373 -9.65 14.03 -4.14
CA GLY A 373 -10.26 14.17 -5.45
C GLY A 373 -11.05 12.95 -5.96
N LEU A 374 -11.14 11.86 -5.19
CA LEU A 374 -12.02 10.74 -5.52
C LEU A 374 -13.48 11.04 -5.16
N TRP A 375 -14.37 10.38 -5.87
CA TRP A 375 -15.80 10.39 -5.57
C TRP A 375 -16.12 9.41 -4.43
N GLU A 376 -17.02 9.80 -3.54
CA GLU A 376 -17.52 8.97 -2.45
C GLU A 376 -19.00 9.19 -2.17
N PHE A 377 -19.62 8.25 -1.46
CA PHE A 377 -20.94 8.49 -0.88
C PHE A 377 -20.83 9.50 0.26
N PRO A 378 -21.85 10.35 0.46
CA PRO A 378 -21.96 11.19 1.65
C PRO A 378 -21.62 10.42 2.93
N SER A 379 -20.70 10.95 3.72
CA SER A 379 -20.16 10.23 4.87
C SER A 379 -19.78 11.15 6.04
N LEU A 380 -19.77 10.60 7.24
CA LEU A 380 -19.46 11.28 8.50
C LEU A 380 -18.53 10.40 9.35
N LEU A 381 -17.36 10.92 9.72
CA LEU A 381 -16.42 10.23 10.62
C LEU A 381 -16.98 10.21 12.05
N LEU A 382 -16.95 9.04 12.71
CA LEU A 382 -17.34 8.89 14.11
C LEU A 382 -16.14 9.16 15.01
N GLU A 383 -16.20 10.26 15.78
CA GLU A 383 -15.16 10.61 16.75
C GLU A 383 -15.32 9.89 18.10
N VAL A 384 -16.56 9.50 18.46
CA VAL A 384 -16.89 8.85 19.73
C VAL A 384 -17.87 7.70 19.48
N GLU A 385 -17.71 6.59 20.19
CA GLU A 385 -18.69 5.51 20.20
C GLU A 385 -19.99 6.00 20.84
N ASN A 386 -21.02 6.15 19.99
CA ASN A 386 -22.34 6.60 20.35
C ASN A 386 -23.37 5.51 20.07
N SER A 387 -24.53 5.57 20.73
CA SER A 387 -25.66 4.67 20.43
C SER A 387 -26.11 4.82 18.97
N GLU A 388 -26.64 3.74 18.39
CA GLU A 388 -27.13 3.71 17.00
C GLU A 388 -28.09 4.86 16.69
N LYS A 389 -28.98 5.19 17.63
CA LYS A 389 -29.92 6.32 17.48
C LYS A 389 -29.20 7.66 17.29
N LYS A 390 -28.15 7.92 18.08
CA LYS A 390 -27.35 9.15 17.97
C LYS A 390 -26.56 9.18 16.65
N GLN A 391 -26.01 8.04 16.23
CA GLN A 391 -25.32 7.92 14.95
C GLN A 391 -26.26 8.24 13.77
N LYS A 392 -27.47 7.67 13.81
CA LYS A 392 -28.50 7.88 12.81
C LYS A 392 -28.94 9.35 12.73
N GLY A 393 -29.15 10.00 13.88
CA GLY A 393 -29.47 11.43 13.95
C GLY A 393 -28.36 12.30 13.34
N ALA A 394 -27.11 12.08 13.73
CA ALA A 394 -25.97 12.83 13.19
C ALA A 394 -25.79 12.64 11.68
N LEU A 395 -25.96 11.42 11.18
CA LEU A 395 -25.95 11.16 9.74
C LEU A 395 -27.12 11.88 9.03
N CYS A 396 -28.31 11.85 9.63
CA CYS A 396 -29.49 12.53 9.08
C CYS A 396 -29.27 14.04 8.93
N GLU A 397 -28.69 14.68 9.94
CA GLU A 397 -28.32 16.10 9.91
C GLU A 397 -27.31 16.40 8.80
N GLU A 398 -26.27 15.57 8.68
CA GLU A 398 -25.23 15.77 7.66
C GLU A 398 -25.76 15.60 6.22
N ILE A 399 -26.57 14.57 5.98
CA ILE A 399 -27.19 14.37 4.66
C ILE A 399 -28.20 15.48 4.35
N SER A 400 -28.96 15.93 5.35
CA SER A 400 -29.89 17.06 5.20
C SER A 400 -29.14 18.34 4.80
N ARG A 401 -27.99 18.60 5.44
CA ARG A 401 -27.10 19.71 5.11
C ARG A 401 -26.56 19.63 3.69
N ILE A 402 -26.08 18.44 3.26
CA ILE A 402 -25.56 18.22 1.90
C ILE A 402 -26.67 18.41 0.85
N LEU A 403 -27.88 17.92 1.12
CA LEU A 403 -29.01 18.00 0.20
C LEU A 403 -29.73 19.36 0.22
N GLY A 404 -29.47 20.21 1.22
CA GLY A 404 -30.22 21.45 1.43
C GLY A 404 -31.71 21.23 1.74
N THR A 405 -32.07 20.07 2.30
CA THR A 405 -33.46 19.70 2.62
C THR A 405 -33.55 19.03 3.98
N HIS A 406 -34.69 19.15 4.66
CA HIS A 406 -34.89 18.54 5.97
C HIS A 406 -35.36 17.08 5.83
N LEU A 407 -34.47 16.12 6.09
CA LEU A 407 -34.82 14.70 6.16
C LEU A 407 -35.25 14.30 7.57
N THR A 408 -35.99 13.20 7.68
CA THR A 408 -36.32 12.59 8.96
C THR A 408 -35.55 11.28 9.14
N GLU A 409 -35.16 10.97 10.38
CA GLU A 409 -34.40 9.76 10.69
C GLU A 409 -35.10 8.48 10.22
N ASN A 410 -36.43 8.46 10.13
CA ASN A 410 -37.20 7.30 9.69
C ASN A 410 -36.92 6.89 8.23
N LEU A 411 -36.37 7.80 7.41
CA LEU A 411 -36.00 7.53 6.03
C LEU A 411 -34.70 6.74 5.89
N PHE A 412 -33.87 6.70 6.94
CA PHE A 412 -32.58 6.04 6.92
C PHE A 412 -32.73 4.57 7.32
N GLN A 413 -32.28 3.68 6.44
CA GLN A 413 -32.25 2.24 6.65
C GLN A 413 -30.82 1.79 6.85
N TYR A 414 -30.57 1.03 7.93
CA TYR A 414 -29.28 0.40 8.14
C TYR A 414 -29.09 -0.75 7.14
N VAL A 415 -27.93 -0.81 6.50
CA VAL A 415 -27.60 -1.78 5.45
C VAL A 415 -26.60 -2.82 5.94
N GLY A 416 -25.55 -2.39 6.65
CA GLY A 416 -24.48 -3.27 7.14
C GLY A 416 -23.16 -2.56 7.40
N GLU A 417 -22.13 -3.31 7.78
CA GLU A 417 -20.76 -2.79 7.95
C GLU A 417 -19.80 -3.35 6.91
N VAL A 418 -18.86 -2.52 6.45
CA VAL A 418 -17.81 -2.89 5.51
C VAL A 418 -16.45 -2.50 6.07
N VAL A 419 -15.57 -3.48 6.24
CA VAL A 419 -14.19 -3.25 6.69
C VAL A 419 -13.24 -3.08 5.50
N HIS A 420 -12.43 -2.02 5.56
CA HIS A 420 -11.38 -1.72 4.59
C HIS A 420 -10.08 -1.35 5.30
N ILE A 421 -8.99 -1.98 4.89
CA ILE A 421 -7.68 -1.83 5.53
C ILE A 421 -6.78 -0.99 4.63
N PHE A 422 -6.36 0.16 5.14
CA PHE A 422 -5.22 0.94 4.66
C PHE A 422 -3.97 0.57 5.47
N SER A 423 -2.78 0.92 4.98
CA SER A 423 -1.54 0.60 5.69
C SER A 423 -1.38 1.25 7.05
N HIS A 424 -2.10 2.35 7.33
CA HIS A 424 -2.03 3.10 8.58
C HIS A 424 -3.40 3.34 9.24
N ILE A 425 -4.49 2.88 8.60
CA ILE A 425 -5.87 3.05 9.07
C ILE A 425 -6.64 1.75 8.82
N HIS A 426 -7.28 1.21 9.84
CA HIS A 426 -8.30 0.17 9.74
C HIS A 426 -9.67 0.87 9.77
N GLN A 427 -10.30 0.95 8.61
CA GLN A 427 -11.53 1.71 8.41
C GLN A 427 -12.74 0.76 8.40
N THR A 428 -13.76 1.09 9.18
CA THR A 428 -15.08 0.47 9.09
C THR A 428 -16.09 1.48 8.55
N TYR A 429 -16.76 1.14 7.44
CA TYR A 429 -17.88 1.90 6.91
C TYR A 429 -19.18 1.32 7.47
N VAL A 430 -19.94 2.13 8.21
CA VAL A 430 -21.28 1.77 8.68
C VAL A 430 -22.26 2.31 7.65
N VAL A 431 -22.87 1.41 6.88
CA VAL A 431 -23.63 1.75 5.67
C VAL A 431 -25.10 1.92 6.01
N TYR A 432 -25.64 3.07 5.62
CA TYR A 432 -27.06 3.39 5.61
C TYR A 432 -27.51 3.67 4.18
N SER A 433 -28.82 3.60 3.95
CA SER A 433 -29.42 4.04 2.70
C SER A 433 -30.64 4.91 2.93
N VAL A 434 -30.88 5.81 1.96
CA VAL A 434 -32.04 6.69 1.91
C VAL A 434 -32.57 6.70 0.48
N CYS A 435 -33.88 6.51 0.34
CA CYS A 435 -34.59 6.64 -0.93
C CYS A 435 -35.41 7.94 -0.93
N LEU A 436 -35.05 8.88 -1.79
CA LEU A 436 -35.78 10.13 -1.96
C LEU A 436 -36.98 9.93 -2.90
N LYS A 437 -38.13 10.52 -2.54
CA LYS A 437 -39.38 10.43 -3.32
C LYS A 437 -39.49 11.50 -4.41
N GLU A 438 -38.84 12.63 -4.22
CA GLU A 438 -38.96 13.82 -5.08
C GLU A 438 -37.72 14.03 -5.95
N ARG A 439 -37.95 14.56 -7.15
CA ARG A 439 -36.92 14.82 -8.17
C ARG A 439 -36.06 16.04 -7.85
N ASP A 440 -36.59 16.99 -7.08
CA ASP A 440 -36.11 18.38 -6.99
C ASP A 440 -35.11 18.68 -5.86
N THR A 441 -34.31 17.70 -5.45
CA THR A 441 -33.07 18.04 -4.72
C THR A 441 -32.06 18.57 -5.73
N HIS A 442 -32.14 19.88 -6.02
CA HIS A 442 -31.18 20.62 -6.82
C HIS A 442 -29.84 20.77 -6.07
N THR A 443 -29.10 19.67 -5.97
CA THR A 443 -27.75 19.65 -5.38
C THR A 443 -26.73 19.17 -6.39
N GLN A 444 -26.80 19.72 -7.59
CA GLN A 444 -25.66 19.66 -8.50
C GLN A 444 -24.81 20.91 -8.26
N THR A 445 -23.77 20.74 -7.47
CA THR A 445 -22.71 21.72 -7.26
C THR A 445 -21.45 21.19 -7.93
N GLU A 446 -20.39 21.99 -8.02
CA GLU A 446 -19.10 21.53 -8.56
C GLU A 446 -18.57 20.27 -7.86
N ASN A 447 -18.92 20.05 -6.59
CA ASN A 447 -18.43 18.93 -5.78
C ASN A 447 -19.45 17.81 -5.56
N THR A 448 -20.61 17.85 -6.21
CA THR A 448 -21.69 16.86 -6.03
C THR A 448 -22.28 16.43 -7.37
N GLN A 449 -22.54 15.14 -7.54
CA GLN A 449 -23.14 14.64 -8.77
C GLN A 449 -24.06 13.45 -8.54
N TRP A 450 -25.00 13.29 -9.47
CA TRP A 450 -25.94 12.17 -9.50
C TRP A 450 -25.57 11.20 -10.62
N LEU A 451 -25.10 10.01 -10.27
CA LEU A 451 -24.65 9.00 -11.23
C LEU A 451 -25.69 7.90 -11.39
N THR A 452 -25.88 7.41 -12.62
CA THR A 452 -26.56 6.14 -12.84
C THR A 452 -25.74 5.00 -12.27
N ARG A 453 -26.36 3.82 -12.11
CA ARG A 453 -25.65 2.60 -11.71
C ARG A 453 -24.45 2.29 -12.63
N SER A 454 -24.62 2.45 -13.95
CA SER A 454 -23.55 2.22 -14.92
C SER A 454 -22.42 3.25 -14.79
N ALA A 455 -22.76 4.54 -14.66
CA ALA A 455 -21.76 5.59 -14.50
C ALA A 455 -20.97 5.44 -13.19
N LEU A 456 -21.62 5.00 -12.10
CA LEU A 456 -20.97 4.72 -10.82
C LEU A 456 -19.90 3.63 -10.92
N GLN A 457 -20.05 2.64 -11.82
CA GLN A 457 -19.04 1.60 -12.04
C GLN A 457 -17.76 2.15 -12.69
N GLY A 458 -17.90 3.17 -13.55
CA GLY A 458 -16.78 3.85 -14.23
C GLY A 458 -16.17 4.99 -13.43
N ALA A 459 -16.83 5.45 -12.36
CA ALA A 459 -16.38 6.57 -11.56
C ALA A 459 -15.06 6.30 -10.82
N ALA A 460 -14.25 7.35 -10.65
CA ALA A 460 -13.02 7.30 -9.87
C ALA A 460 -13.31 7.23 -8.37
N VAL A 461 -13.64 6.03 -7.89
CA VAL A 461 -13.99 5.74 -6.49
C VAL A 461 -12.97 4.82 -5.82
N SER A 462 -12.87 4.90 -4.49
CA SER A 462 -11.96 4.05 -3.72
C SER A 462 -12.38 2.57 -3.72
N THR A 463 -11.43 1.66 -3.48
CA THR A 463 -11.76 0.23 -3.31
C THR A 463 -12.70 0.00 -2.11
N GLY A 464 -12.58 0.81 -1.05
CA GLY A 464 -13.53 0.81 0.06
C GLY A 464 -14.95 1.11 -0.41
N LEU A 465 -15.13 2.16 -1.22
CA LEU A 465 -16.44 2.50 -1.77
C LEU A 465 -17.01 1.42 -2.70
N LYS A 466 -16.16 0.80 -3.53
CA LYS A 466 -16.59 -0.35 -4.36
C LYS A 466 -17.16 -1.49 -3.51
N LYS A 467 -16.59 -1.76 -2.33
CA LYS A 467 -17.13 -2.73 -1.37
C LYS A 467 -18.46 -2.25 -0.76
N VAL A 468 -18.59 -0.97 -0.44
CA VAL A 468 -19.85 -0.37 0.04
C VAL A 468 -20.96 -0.53 -0.99
N CYS A 469 -20.69 -0.24 -2.27
CA CYS A 469 -21.63 -0.50 -3.37
C CYS A 469 -22.04 -1.97 -3.41
N GLY A 470 -21.07 -2.90 -3.31
CA GLY A 470 -21.36 -4.34 -3.26
C GLY A 470 -22.27 -4.73 -2.09
N CYS A 471 -22.03 -4.20 -0.89
CA CYS A 471 -22.85 -4.42 0.29
C CYS A 471 -24.28 -3.89 0.09
N PHE A 472 -24.42 -2.67 -0.43
CA PHE A 472 -25.72 -2.04 -0.68
C PHE A 472 -26.54 -2.78 -1.74
N PHE A 473 -25.95 -3.10 -2.89
CA PHE A 473 -26.68 -3.81 -3.96
C PHE A 473 -27.07 -5.23 -3.54
N MET A 474 -26.28 -5.87 -2.67
CA MET A 474 -26.64 -7.14 -2.05
C MET A 474 -27.88 -6.99 -1.16
N TYR A 475 -27.88 -5.96 -0.29
CA TYR A 475 -29.01 -5.68 0.59
C TYR A 475 -30.30 -5.44 -0.20
N CYS A 476 -30.26 -4.65 -1.28
CA CYS A 476 -31.43 -4.43 -2.14
C CYS A 476 -31.95 -5.72 -2.79
N LEU A 477 -31.07 -6.62 -3.22
CA LEU A 477 -31.47 -7.91 -3.79
C LEU A 477 -32.18 -8.80 -2.75
N ILE A 478 -31.69 -8.81 -1.52
CA ILE A 478 -32.30 -9.56 -0.41
C ILE A 478 -33.69 -9.00 -0.09
N GLU A 479 -33.81 -7.69 0.12
CA GLU A 479 -35.10 -7.02 0.36
C GLU A 479 -36.11 -7.31 -0.77
N PHE A 480 -35.67 -7.23 -2.03
CA PHE A 480 -36.53 -7.51 -3.17
C PHE A 480 -37.05 -8.96 -3.21
N CYS A 481 -36.17 -9.96 -3.03
CA CYS A 481 -36.61 -11.37 -3.02
C CYS A 481 -37.48 -11.67 -1.77
N LEU A 482 -37.32 -10.95 -0.65
CA LEU A 482 -38.21 -11.05 0.53
C LEU A 482 -39.59 -10.42 0.29
N CYS A 483 -39.67 -9.22 -0.30
CA CYS A 483 -40.94 -8.53 -0.56
C CYS A 483 -41.77 -9.15 -1.68
N SER A 484 -41.14 -9.76 -2.70
CA SER A 484 -41.85 -10.19 -3.91
C SER A 484 -42.54 -11.55 -3.78
N ASN A 485 -42.25 -12.35 -2.75
CA ASN A 485 -42.80 -13.70 -2.55
C ASN A 485 -42.71 -14.62 -3.81
N LYS A 486 -41.82 -14.29 -4.76
CA LYS A 486 -41.68 -14.93 -6.08
C LYS A 486 -40.87 -16.22 -5.99
N SER A 487 -41.15 -17.14 -6.92
CA SER A 487 -40.49 -18.44 -6.99
C SER A 487 -39.02 -18.32 -7.45
N ALA A 488 -38.19 -19.33 -7.14
CA ALA A 488 -36.76 -19.37 -7.42
C ALA A 488 -36.36 -19.12 -8.89
N LEU A 489 -37.28 -19.31 -9.85
CA LEU A 489 -37.03 -19.12 -11.27
C LEU A 489 -36.99 -17.63 -11.68
N ASP A 490 -37.73 -16.77 -10.98
CA ASP A 490 -37.78 -15.33 -11.28
C ASP A 490 -36.55 -14.58 -10.75
N CYS A 491 -36.03 -14.90 -9.55
CA CYS A 491 -34.78 -14.31 -9.05
C CYS A 491 -33.55 -14.79 -9.88
N HIS A 492 -33.66 -15.80 -10.75
CA HIS A 492 -32.58 -16.27 -11.65
C HIS A 492 -32.39 -15.39 -12.90
N LEU A 493 -33.47 -14.82 -13.45
CA LEU A 493 -33.40 -13.90 -14.60
C LEU A 493 -32.80 -12.54 -14.21
N GLU A 494 -33.13 -12.02 -13.02
CA GLU A 494 -32.50 -10.80 -12.49
C GLU A 494 -31.05 -11.02 -12.04
N LYS A 495 -30.69 -12.25 -11.65
CA LYS A 495 -29.29 -12.65 -11.41
C LYS A 495 -28.38 -12.29 -12.59
N ALA A 496 -28.88 -12.36 -13.82
CA ALA A 496 -28.16 -11.93 -15.03
C ALA A 496 -27.92 -10.40 -15.08
N CYS A 497 -28.84 -9.59 -14.55
CA CYS A 497 -28.68 -8.13 -14.41
C CYS A 497 -27.67 -7.74 -13.32
N TYR A 498 -27.52 -8.56 -12.27
CA TYR A 498 -26.55 -8.32 -11.18
C TYR A 498 -25.15 -8.91 -11.45
N ASN A 499 -25.03 -9.94 -12.32
CA ASN A 499 -23.78 -10.64 -12.64
C ASN A 499 -22.77 -9.85 -13.51
N ASN A 500 -23.13 -8.65 -14.01
CA ASN A 500 -22.17 -7.77 -14.69
C ASN A 500 -21.34 -6.90 -13.73
N LEU A 501 -21.54 -7.05 -12.41
CA LEU A 501 -20.60 -6.53 -11.42
C LEU A 501 -19.50 -7.57 -11.17
N PRO A 502 -18.21 -7.20 -11.21
CA PRO A 502 -17.14 -8.05 -10.68
C PRO A 502 -17.25 -8.03 -9.14
N LEU A 503 -18.25 -8.71 -8.62
CA LEU A 503 -18.33 -9.04 -7.22
C LEU A 503 -17.31 -10.16 -6.96
N PRO A 504 -16.51 -10.11 -5.88
CA PRO A 504 -15.57 -11.18 -5.55
C PRO A 504 -16.26 -12.48 -5.08
N PHE A 505 -17.58 -12.63 -5.30
CA PHE A 505 -18.39 -13.73 -4.81
C PHE A 505 -19.42 -14.20 -5.84
N GLN A 506 -19.63 -15.51 -5.89
CA GLN A 506 -20.80 -16.12 -6.53
C GLN A 506 -21.91 -16.26 -5.49
N ILE A 507 -23.13 -15.85 -5.87
CA ILE A 507 -24.31 -15.87 -5.00
C ILE A 507 -25.15 -17.10 -5.34
N TYR A 508 -25.48 -17.92 -4.34
CA TYR A 508 -26.46 -18.99 -4.49
C TYR A 508 -27.61 -18.72 -3.52
N ILE A 509 -28.82 -18.56 -4.05
CA ILE A 509 -30.03 -18.38 -3.26
C ILE A 509 -30.76 -19.72 -3.27
N GLY A 510 -30.75 -20.40 -2.13
CA GLY A 510 -31.52 -21.62 -1.90
C GLY A 510 -32.75 -21.30 -1.06
N TYR A 511 -33.89 -21.91 -1.39
CA TYR A 511 -35.09 -21.85 -0.54
C TYR A 511 -35.19 -23.18 0.20
N SER A 512 -35.35 -23.15 1.53
CA SER A 512 -35.72 -24.37 2.29
C SER A 512 -37.16 -24.23 2.76
N GLU A 513 -38.00 -25.17 2.35
CA GLU A 513 -39.32 -25.36 2.94
C GLU A 513 -39.15 -26.08 4.28
N ASN A 514 -39.17 -25.34 5.39
CA ASN A 514 -39.32 -25.96 6.69
C ASN A 514 -40.82 -26.07 7.01
N GLY A 515 -41.27 -27.31 7.14
CA GLY A 515 -42.66 -27.66 7.41
C GLY A 515 -43.22 -27.09 8.72
N ALA A 516 -44.55 -27.02 8.74
CA ALA A 516 -45.43 -26.65 9.85
C ALA A 516 -45.48 -25.17 10.28
N ALA A 517 -45.45 -24.23 9.33
CA ALA A 517 -46.05 -22.87 9.50
C ALA A 517 -46.14 -22.03 8.20
N GLY A 518 -45.77 -22.57 7.04
CA GLY A 518 -45.77 -21.79 5.78
C GLY A 518 -44.68 -20.72 5.69
N ALA A 519 -43.74 -20.67 6.63
CA ALA A 519 -42.60 -19.76 6.57
C ALA A 519 -41.53 -20.28 5.59
N ARG A 520 -41.35 -19.59 4.46
CA ARG A 520 -40.22 -19.83 3.55
C ARG A 520 -38.96 -19.20 4.15
N ALA A 521 -37.96 -20.01 4.46
CA ALA A 521 -36.64 -19.51 4.82
C ALA A 521 -35.80 -19.33 3.55
N VAL A 522 -35.33 -18.11 3.31
CA VAL A 522 -34.36 -17.82 2.22
C VAL A 522 -32.97 -18.05 2.79
N LYS A 523 -32.25 -19.03 2.23
CA LYS A 523 -30.87 -19.33 2.60
C LYS A 523 -29.96 -18.79 1.51
N VAL A 524 -29.27 -17.69 1.79
CA VAL A 524 -28.30 -17.08 0.87
C VAL A 524 -26.92 -17.64 1.18
N HIS A 525 -26.36 -18.40 0.26
CA HIS A 525 -25.00 -18.94 0.33
C HIS A 525 -24.04 -18.03 -0.44
N PHE A 526 -22.96 -17.63 0.22
CA PHE A 526 -21.90 -16.82 -0.35
C PHE A 526 -20.67 -17.69 -0.61
N HIS A 527 -20.26 -17.82 -1.87
CA HIS A 527 -18.97 -18.43 -2.22
C HIS A 527 -17.97 -17.34 -2.59
N TYR A 528 -16.92 -17.20 -1.79
CA TYR A 528 -15.78 -16.33 -2.12
C TYR A 528 -15.06 -16.91 -3.32
N ALA A 529 -14.95 -16.17 -4.42
CA ALA A 529 -14.11 -16.53 -5.54
C ALA A 529 -12.66 -16.19 -5.19
N ASN A 530 -12.06 -16.96 -4.27
CA ASN A 530 -10.61 -16.95 -4.14
C ASN A 530 -10.03 -17.55 -5.41
N ARG A 531 -9.39 -16.73 -6.25
CA ARG A 531 -8.37 -17.20 -7.21
C ARG A 531 -7.14 -17.69 -6.43
N PHE A 532 -7.32 -18.74 -5.64
CA PHE A 532 -6.26 -19.63 -5.24
C PHE A 532 -6.63 -20.99 -5.81
N ARG A 533 -5.78 -21.54 -6.68
CA ARG A 533 -5.86 -22.93 -7.07
C ARG A 533 -5.73 -23.77 -5.80
N SER A 534 -6.84 -24.33 -5.33
CA SER A 534 -6.84 -25.49 -4.44
C SER A 534 -7.49 -26.65 -5.17
N SER A 535 -6.82 -27.79 -5.06
CA SER A 535 -7.08 -29.10 -5.69
C SER A 535 -8.57 -29.53 -5.67
N PRO A 536 -9.04 -30.30 -6.66
CA PRO A 536 -10.39 -30.86 -6.68
C PRO A 536 -10.46 -32.09 -5.77
N ALA A 537 -10.88 -31.91 -4.52
CA ALA A 537 -11.42 -32.98 -3.67
C ALA A 537 -12.00 -32.35 -2.38
N ASP A 538 -13.32 -32.18 -2.34
CA ASP A 538 -14.25 -32.74 -1.35
C ASP A 538 -15.52 -31.87 -1.21
N PRO A 539 -16.70 -32.50 -1.10
CA PRO A 539 -18.01 -31.93 -1.42
C PRO A 539 -18.59 -30.95 -0.38
#